data_AF-A0A1H2GAF9-F1
#
_entry.id   AF-A0A1H2GAF9-F1
#
_cell.length_a   1.000
_cell.length_b   1.000
_cell.length_c   1.000
_cell.angle_alpha   90.00
_cell.angle_beta   90.00
_cell.angle_gamma   90.00
#
_symmetry.space_group_name_H-M   'P 1'
#
loop_
_entity.id
_entity.type
_entity.pdbx_description
1 polymer ?
#
loop_
_entity_poly.entity_id
_entity_poly.type
_entity_poly.pdbx_seq_one_letter_code
_entity_poly.pdbx_strand_id
1 'polypeptide(L)'
;MLVEESSLTEAANSIWPTLAAVVLGGLLAWAGQWVQTILQERSAIRRRNHDAARMAQQIVLAYVRRVGEIPSDRRTFEQRHEFEKLTDDFSLQVISITDDTVRGRLLWIGEALHDLDSIYEETFESVESVARRLKVWTESVVGAYLRSEDQPAESADIARYREALVSAYARYAEQAELEEEYRRERREGDGSSS
;
A
#
# COMPACT_ATOMS: atom_id res chain seq x y z
N MET A 1 70.03 17.68 -37.71
CA MET A 1 68.67 18.17 -37.42
C MET A 1 67.73 17.04 -36.94
N LEU A 2 68.26 15.97 -36.32
CA LEU A 2 67.50 14.79 -35.85
C LEU A 2 67.48 14.65 -34.31
N VAL A 3 68.00 15.64 -33.58
CA VAL A 3 68.17 15.57 -32.11
C VAL A 3 67.02 16.28 -31.36
N GLU A 4 66.26 17.16 -32.01
CA GLU A 4 65.13 17.87 -31.37
C GLU A 4 63.82 17.08 -31.31
N GLU A 5 63.64 16.05 -32.14
CA GLU A 5 62.40 15.25 -32.11
C GLU A 5 62.36 14.28 -30.91
N SER A 6 63.52 13.84 -30.41
CA SER A 6 63.61 12.90 -29.29
C SER A 6 63.17 13.51 -27.96
N SER A 7 63.53 14.78 -27.69
CA SER A 7 63.22 15.43 -26.41
C SER A 7 61.73 15.78 -26.26
N LEU A 8 61.04 16.08 -27.35
CA LEU A 8 59.60 16.34 -27.35
C LEU A 8 58.78 15.07 -27.08
N THR A 9 59.22 13.92 -27.60
CA THR A 9 58.55 12.63 -27.34
C THR A 9 58.72 12.17 -25.89
N GLU A 10 59.85 12.46 -25.26
CA GLU A 10 60.11 12.08 -23.86
C GLU A 10 59.30 12.94 -22.88
N ALA A 11 59.16 14.24 -23.15
CA ALA A 11 58.29 15.13 -22.37
C ALA A 11 56.81 14.79 -22.51
N ALA A 12 56.35 14.40 -23.71
CA ALA A 12 54.97 13.99 -23.94
C ALA A 12 54.62 12.68 -23.20
N ASN A 13 55.54 11.71 -23.15
CA ASN A 13 55.34 10.45 -22.45
C ASN A 13 55.25 10.60 -20.92
N SER A 14 55.84 11.67 -20.37
CA SER A 14 55.78 11.98 -18.94
C SER A 14 54.42 12.52 -18.47
N ILE A 15 53.63 13.17 -19.35
CA ILE A 15 52.40 13.88 -18.96
C ILE A 15 51.17 12.96 -19.00
N TRP A 16 51.16 11.98 -19.91
CA TRP A 16 50.03 11.08 -20.11
C TRP A 16 49.59 10.29 -18.86
N PRO A 17 50.51 9.70 -18.06
CA PRO A 17 50.12 8.98 -16.84
C PRO A 17 49.43 9.89 -15.82
N THR A 18 49.88 11.14 -15.69
CA THR A 18 49.30 12.12 -14.77
C THR A 18 47.90 12.54 -15.23
N LEU A 19 47.72 12.82 -16.52
CA LEU A 19 46.40 13.15 -17.07
C LEU A 19 45.43 11.97 -16.93
N ALA A 20 45.88 10.75 -17.24
CA ALA A 20 45.09 9.53 -17.05
C ALA A 20 44.67 9.35 -15.58
N ALA A 21 45.58 9.57 -14.63
CA ALA A 21 45.27 9.48 -13.21
C ALA A 21 44.24 10.54 -12.76
N VAL A 22 44.35 11.78 -13.25
CA VAL A 22 43.39 12.85 -12.94
C VAL A 22 42.00 12.56 -13.51
N VAL A 23 41.92 12.12 -14.77
CA VAL A 23 40.64 11.77 -15.41
C VAL A 23 40.00 10.58 -14.69
N LEU A 24 40.77 9.54 -14.39
CA LEU A 24 40.26 8.37 -13.66
C LEU A 24 39.82 8.73 -12.24
N GLY A 25 40.58 9.56 -11.54
CA GLY A 25 40.21 10.08 -10.22
C GLY A 25 38.91 10.90 -10.26
N GLY A 26 38.76 11.77 -11.27
CA GLY A 26 37.54 12.56 -11.48
C GLY A 26 36.31 11.69 -11.77
N LEU A 27 36.44 10.66 -12.63
CA LEU A 27 35.37 9.73 -12.94
C LEU A 27 34.95 8.90 -11.72
N LEU A 28 35.91 8.44 -10.91
CA LEU A 28 35.62 7.72 -9.66
C LEU A 28 34.92 8.61 -8.63
N ALA A 29 35.34 9.87 -8.48
CA ALA A 29 34.70 10.82 -7.59
C ALA A 29 33.25 11.09 -8.01
N TRP A 30 33.02 11.31 -9.31
CA TRP A 30 31.68 11.52 -9.86
C TRP A 30 30.78 10.28 -9.69
N ALA A 31 31.29 9.08 -9.97
CA ALA A 31 30.56 7.83 -9.72
C ALA A 31 30.23 7.64 -8.24
N GLY A 32 31.17 7.96 -7.34
CA GLY A 32 30.95 7.93 -5.89
C GLY A 32 29.81 8.86 -5.45
N GLN A 33 29.78 10.10 -5.97
CA GLN A 33 28.70 11.04 -5.69
C GLN A 33 27.34 10.53 -6.19
N TRP A 34 27.27 9.97 -7.40
CA TRP A 34 26.03 9.44 -7.97
C TRP A 34 25.47 8.26 -7.15
N VAL A 35 26.35 7.34 -6.73
CA VAL A 35 25.98 6.22 -5.85
C VAL A 35 25.44 6.72 -4.51
N GLN A 36 26.06 7.76 -3.93
CA GLN A 36 25.56 8.36 -2.68
C GLN A 36 24.17 8.97 -2.85
N THR A 37 23.89 9.68 -3.95
CA THR A 37 22.56 10.24 -4.24
C THR A 37 21.51 9.13 -4.32
N ILE A 38 21.79 8.05 -5.05
CA ILE A 38 20.87 6.90 -5.16
C ILE A 38 20.62 6.26 -3.80
N LEU A 39 21.66 6.09 -2.98
CA LEU A 39 21.53 5.52 -1.64
C LEU A 39 20.70 6.42 -0.71
N GLN A 40 20.87 7.74 -0.81
CA GLN A 40 20.09 8.71 -0.06
C GLN A 40 18.61 8.66 -0.47
N GLU A 41 18.30 8.65 -1.76
CA GLU A 41 16.93 8.51 -2.28
C GLU A 41 16.28 7.21 -1.81
N ARG A 42 16.98 6.08 -1.91
CA ARG A 42 16.49 4.79 -1.42
C ARG A 42 16.25 4.77 0.08
N SER A 43 17.07 5.46 0.87
CA SER A 43 16.85 5.58 2.32
C SER A 43 15.62 6.45 2.64
N ALA A 44 15.39 7.52 1.87
CA ALA A 44 14.24 8.39 2.02
C ALA A 44 12.94 7.65 1.66
N ILE A 45 12.94 6.88 0.58
CA ILE A 45 11.79 6.04 0.17
C ILE A 45 11.50 4.99 1.26
N ARG A 46 12.52 4.26 1.74
CA ARG A 46 12.33 3.27 2.82
C ARG A 46 11.75 3.90 4.09
N ARG A 47 12.22 5.07 4.50
CA ARG A 47 11.66 5.79 5.66
C ARG A 47 10.19 6.14 5.43
N ARG A 48 9.85 6.75 4.29
CA ARG A 48 8.46 7.08 3.95
C ARG A 48 7.55 5.86 3.96
N ASN A 49 8.00 4.74 3.39
CA ASN A 49 7.24 3.50 3.41
C ASN A 49 7.05 2.94 4.83
N HIS A 50 8.10 2.96 5.66
CA HIS A 50 8.02 2.51 7.04
C HIS A 50 7.07 3.40 7.87
N ASP A 51 7.11 4.71 7.65
CA ASP A 51 6.24 5.66 8.33
C ASP A 51 4.78 5.46 7.89
N ALA A 52 4.53 5.31 6.59
CA ALA A 52 3.21 4.98 6.05
C ALA A 52 2.65 3.65 6.63
N ALA A 53 3.47 2.61 6.70
CA ALA A 53 3.06 1.32 7.28
C ALA A 53 2.71 1.43 8.77
N ARG A 54 3.47 2.23 9.55
CA ARG A 54 3.15 2.50 10.96
C ARG A 54 1.88 3.31 11.11
N MET A 55 1.67 4.33 10.27
CA MET A 55 0.45 5.13 10.29
C MET A 55 -0.77 4.27 9.95
N ALA A 56 -0.68 3.41 8.94
CA ALA A 56 -1.73 2.44 8.61
C ALA A 56 -2.07 1.54 9.82
N GLN A 57 -1.06 0.99 10.49
CA GLN A 57 -1.25 0.21 11.73
C GLN A 57 -1.95 1.02 12.83
N GLN A 58 -1.56 2.28 13.04
CA GLN A 58 -2.18 3.15 14.05
C GLN A 58 -3.64 3.47 13.73
N ILE A 59 -3.99 3.64 12.46
CA ILE A 59 -5.36 3.86 12.02
C ILE A 59 -6.21 2.62 12.28
N VAL A 60 -5.71 1.41 11.99
CA VAL A 60 -6.41 0.16 12.35
C VAL A 60 -6.61 0.06 13.88
N LEU A 61 -5.61 0.42 14.69
CA LEU A 61 -5.75 0.46 16.14
C LEU A 61 -6.86 1.42 16.60
N ALA A 62 -6.92 2.61 16.01
CA ALA A 62 -7.97 3.59 16.30
C ALA A 62 -9.35 3.06 15.87
N TYR A 63 -9.44 2.47 14.69
CA TYR A 63 -10.65 1.84 14.16
C TYR A 63 -11.18 0.77 15.12
N VAL A 64 -10.35 -0.21 15.51
CA VAL A 64 -10.77 -1.30 16.41
C VAL A 64 -11.18 -0.79 17.78
N ARG A 65 -10.45 0.20 18.32
CA ARG A 65 -10.86 0.85 19.57
C ARG A 65 -12.25 1.46 19.44
N ARG A 66 -12.51 2.15 18.33
CA ARG A 66 -13.79 2.80 18.07
C ARG A 66 -14.94 1.81 17.92
N VAL A 67 -14.71 0.67 17.25
CA VAL A 67 -15.67 -0.44 17.18
C VAL A 67 -16.05 -0.95 18.57
N GLY A 68 -15.10 -1.06 19.50
CA GLY A 68 -15.37 -1.52 20.86
C GLY A 68 -16.10 -0.51 21.74
N GLU A 69 -16.10 0.78 21.38
CA GLU A 69 -16.78 1.85 22.14
C GLU A 69 -18.26 2.00 21.78
N ILE A 70 -18.66 1.57 20.57
CA ILE A 70 -19.99 1.84 20.03
C ILE A 70 -20.85 0.58 20.14
N PRO A 71 -21.93 0.59 20.95
CA PRO A 71 -22.92 -0.47 20.96
C PRO A 71 -23.47 -0.72 19.55
N SER A 72 -23.57 -1.99 19.16
CA SER A 72 -23.99 -2.39 17.80
C SER A 72 -25.38 -1.89 17.41
N ASP A 73 -26.25 -1.61 18.38
CA ASP A 73 -27.62 -1.11 18.19
C ASP A 73 -27.71 0.41 17.94
N ARG A 74 -26.59 1.14 18.03
CA ARG A 74 -26.59 2.62 18.05
C ARG A 74 -25.65 3.29 17.06
N ARG A 75 -25.25 2.62 15.97
CA ARG A 75 -24.42 3.26 14.93
C ARG A 75 -25.17 4.42 14.27
N THR A 76 -24.86 5.64 14.70
CA THR A 76 -25.42 6.86 14.13
C THR A 76 -24.76 7.17 12.79
N PHE A 77 -25.40 8.03 11.98
CA PHE A 77 -24.81 8.53 10.73
C PHE A 77 -23.43 9.16 10.95
N GLU A 78 -23.25 9.93 12.03
CA GLU A 78 -21.97 10.56 12.39
C GLU A 78 -20.86 9.53 12.64
N GLN A 79 -21.21 8.40 13.28
CA GLN A 79 -20.26 7.32 13.52
C GLN A 79 -19.87 6.59 12.24
N ARG A 80 -20.80 6.40 11.30
CA ARG A 80 -20.48 5.85 9.97
C ARG A 80 -19.47 6.72 9.24
N HIS A 81 -19.69 8.04 9.24
CA HIS A 81 -18.77 8.99 8.63
C HIS A 81 -17.36 8.96 9.27
N GLU A 82 -17.29 8.77 10.59
CA GLU A 82 -16.01 8.62 11.29
C GLU A 82 -15.26 7.35 10.86
N PHE A 83 -15.97 6.22 10.71
CA PHE A 83 -15.37 4.98 10.21
C PHE A 83 -14.94 5.10 8.75
N GLU A 84 -15.76 5.71 7.89
CA GLU A 84 -15.41 6.01 6.49
C GLU A 84 -14.12 6.82 6.40
N LYS A 85 -14.03 7.89 7.20
CA LYS A 85 -12.83 8.71 7.27
C LYS A 85 -11.60 7.91 7.69
N LEU A 86 -11.73 7.03 8.69
CA LEU A 86 -10.62 6.17 9.11
C LEU A 86 -10.20 5.20 7.99
N THR A 87 -11.15 4.63 7.24
CA THR A 87 -10.84 3.74 6.11
C THR A 87 -10.18 4.49 4.94
N ASP A 88 -10.59 5.74 4.70
CA ASP A 88 -9.97 6.61 3.69
C ASP A 88 -8.54 6.98 4.08
N ASP A 89 -8.35 7.47 5.32
CA ASP A 89 -7.04 7.81 5.86
C ASP A 89 -6.10 6.58 5.80
N PHE A 90 -6.61 5.39 6.13
CA PHE A 90 -5.87 4.15 6.02
C PHE A 90 -5.44 3.87 4.57
N SER A 91 -6.38 3.95 3.62
CA SER A 91 -6.12 3.71 2.20
C SER A 91 -5.07 4.66 1.63
N LEU A 92 -5.10 5.94 2.04
CA LEU A 92 -4.10 6.93 1.66
C LEU A 92 -2.69 6.55 2.14
N GLN A 93 -2.56 6.05 3.38
CA GLN A 93 -1.28 5.56 3.88
C GLN A 93 -0.81 4.33 3.11
N VAL A 94 -1.71 3.40 2.81
CA VAL A 94 -1.37 2.15 2.11
C VAL A 94 -0.90 2.41 0.68
N ILE A 95 -1.52 3.35 -0.04
CA ILE A 95 -1.09 3.74 -1.40
C ILE A 95 0.35 4.28 -1.42
N SER A 96 0.81 4.86 -0.31
CA SER A 96 2.18 5.38 -0.18
C SER A 96 3.23 4.28 0.01
N ILE A 97 2.84 3.02 0.18
CA ILE A 97 3.75 1.88 0.35
C ILE A 97 4.13 1.32 -1.03
N THR A 98 5.43 1.33 -1.35
CA THR A 98 5.89 0.85 -2.66
C THR A 98 5.99 -0.67 -2.78
N ASP A 99 6.00 -1.41 -1.66
CA ASP A 99 6.03 -2.87 -1.70
C ASP A 99 4.64 -3.41 -2.08
N ASP A 100 4.53 -4.03 -3.25
CA ASP A 100 3.24 -4.46 -3.80
C ASP A 100 2.57 -5.57 -2.98
N THR A 101 3.35 -6.46 -2.36
CA THR A 101 2.81 -7.56 -1.56
C THR A 101 2.20 -7.02 -0.27
N VAL A 102 2.93 -6.14 0.41
CA VAL A 102 2.47 -5.48 1.63
C VAL A 102 1.29 -4.56 1.32
N ARG A 103 1.39 -3.76 0.24
CA ARG A 103 0.31 -2.87 -0.20
C ARG A 103 -0.96 -3.66 -0.50
N GLY A 104 -0.89 -4.72 -1.30
CA GLY A 104 -2.07 -5.53 -1.65
C GLY A 104 -2.73 -6.17 -0.41
N ARG A 105 -1.94 -6.67 0.53
CA ARG A 105 -2.46 -7.22 1.80
C ARG A 105 -3.14 -6.15 2.65
N LEU A 106 -2.53 -4.97 2.76
CA LEU A 106 -3.11 -3.88 3.55
C LEU A 106 -4.35 -3.28 2.87
N LEU A 107 -4.38 -3.13 1.54
CA LEU A 107 -5.57 -2.65 0.81
C LEU A 107 -6.77 -3.55 1.10
N TRP A 108 -6.57 -4.86 1.02
CA TRP A 108 -7.61 -5.83 1.38
C TRP A 108 -8.09 -5.68 2.83
N ILE A 109 -7.19 -5.39 3.78
CA ILE A 109 -7.61 -5.11 5.16
C ILE A 109 -8.47 -3.84 5.21
N GLY A 110 -8.15 -2.82 4.43
CA GLY A 110 -8.94 -1.60 4.31
C GLY A 110 -10.35 -1.87 3.81
N GLU A 111 -10.48 -2.68 2.75
CA GLU A 111 -11.77 -3.16 2.23
C GLU A 111 -12.54 -3.95 3.31
N ALA A 112 -11.85 -4.87 4.00
CA ALA A 112 -12.46 -5.65 5.07
C ALA A 112 -12.94 -4.79 6.26
N LEU A 113 -12.23 -3.71 6.58
CA LEU A 113 -12.64 -2.75 7.60
C LEU A 113 -13.81 -1.87 7.13
N HIS A 114 -13.89 -1.57 5.83
CA HIS A 114 -15.02 -0.82 5.26
C HIS A 114 -16.31 -1.66 5.30
N ASP A 115 -16.20 -2.96 5.00
CA ASP A 115 -17.33 -3.88 4.83
C ASP A 115 -17.47 -4.91 5.96
N LEU A 116 -17.20 -4.51 7.21
CA LEU A 116 -17.30 -5.41 8.37
C LEU A 116 -18.69 -5.99 8.58
N ASP A 117 -19.74 -5.22 8.28
CA ASP A 117 -21.12 -5.68 8.42
C ASP A 117 -21.43 -6.80 7.42
N SER A 118 -20.90 -6.70 6.20
CA SER A 118 -20.98 -7.73 5.16
C SER A 118 -20.28 -9.03 5.57
N ILE A 119 -19.09 -8.92 6.19
CA ILE A 119 -18.38 -10.08 6.74
C ILE A 119 -19.18 -10.72 7.88
N TYR A 120 -19.79 -9.90 8.75
CA TYR A 120 -20.66 -10.40 9.82
C TYR A 120 -21.85 -11.18 9.25
N GLU A 121 -22.52 -10.68 8.21
CA GLU A 121 -23.67 -11.36 7.59
C GLU A 121 -23.30 -12.74 7.03
N GLU A 122 -22.11 -12.89 6.48
CA GLU A 122 -21.65 -14.14 5.86
C GLU A 122 -21.05 -15.13 6.87
N THR A 123 -20.38 -14.62 7.91
CA THR A 123 -19.65 -15.47 8.88
C THR A 123 -20.34 -15.62 10.22
N PHE A 124 -21.35 -14.79 10.51
CA PHE A 124 -22.02 -14.66 11.81
C PHE A 124 -21.09 -14.30 12.99
N GLU A 125 -19.86 -13.88 12.70
CA GLU A 125 -18.88 -13.48 13.71
C GLU A 125 -19.01 -11.99 14.03
N SER A 126 -19.10 -11.63 15.32
CA SER A 126 -19.32 -10.25 15.72
C SER A 126 -18.29 -9.30 15.10
N VAL A 127 -18.75 -8.11 14.69
CA VAL A 127 -17.91 -7.09 14.06
C VAL A 127 -16.66 -6.77 14.89
N GLU A 128 -16.80 -6.74 16.22
CA GLU A 128 -15.66 -6.53 17.12
C GLU A 128 -14.62 -7.65 17.01
N SER A 129 -15.04 -8.91 16.91
CA SER A 129 -14.14 -10.05 16.78
C SER A 129 -13.40 -10.03 15.44
N VAL A 130 -14.12 -9.77 14.34
CA VAL A 130 -13.54 -9.60 13.00
C VAL A 130 -12.51 -8.47 13.00
N ALA A 131 -12.89 -7.29 13.51
CA ALA A 131 -12.01 -6.13 13.59
C ALA A 131 -10.73 -6.42 14.40
N ARG A 132 -10.85 -7.09 15.56
CA ARG A 132 -9.68 -7.50 16.36
C ARG A 132 -8.76 -8.45 15.62
N ARG A 133 -9.29 -9.41 14.85
CA ARG A 133 -8.47 -10.33 14.06
C ARG A 133 -7.78 -9.62 12.90
N LEU A 134 -8.48 -8.71 12.21
CA LEU A 134 -7.88 -7.86 11.19
C LEU A 134 -6.75 -6.98 11.76
N LYS A 135 -6.91 -6.44 12.98
CA LYS A 135 -5.83 -5.76 13.69
C LYS A 135 -4.61 -6.67 13.89
N VAL A 136 -4.79 -7.86 14.46
CA VAL A 136 -3.67 -8.79 14.72
C VAL A 136 -2.96 -9.15 13.42
N TRP A 137 -3.72 -9.35 12.35
CA TRP A 137 -3.16 -9.62 11.03
C TRP A 137 -2.37 -8.42 10.47
N THR A 138 -2.91 -7.21 10.61
CA THR A 138 -2.22 -5.95 10.26
C THR A 138 -0.89 -5.81 11.01
N GLU A 139 -0.90 -6.03 12.32
CA GLU A 139 0.30 -5.99 13.16
C GLU A 139 1.36 -7.00 12.70
N SER A 140 0.93 -8.17 12.23
CA SER A 140 1.81 -9.23 11.73
C SER A 140 2.44 -8.85 10.38
N VAL A 141 1.63 -8.36 9.43
CA VAL A 141 2.06 -7.91 8.09
C VAL A 141 3.03 -6.72 8.21
N VAL A 142 2.64 -5.69 8.95
CA VAL A 142 3.47 -4.49 9.17
C VAL A 142 4.72 -4.83 9.97
N GLY A 143 4.61 -5.67 10.99
CA GLY A 143 5.75 -6.11 11.79
C GLY A 143 6.81 -6.83 10.96
N ALA A 144 6.39 -7.79 10.13
CA ALA A 144 7.29 -8.50 9.21
C ALA A 144 7.94 -7.53 8.22
N TYR A 145 7.15 -6.61 7.63
CA TYR A 145 7.66 -5.61 6.69
C TYR A 145 8.74 -4.72 7.32
N LEU A 146 8.48 -4.15 8.50
CA LEU A 146 9.41 -3.27 9.20
C LEU A 146 10.71 -3.97 9.62
N ARG A 147 10.66 -5.28 9.89
CA ARG A 147 11.83 -6.11 10.20
C ARG A 147 12.50 -6.71 8.97
N SER A 148 11.96 -6.46 7.77
CA SER A 148 12.43 -7.06 6.52
C SER A 148 12.40 -8.60 6.56
N GLU A 149 11.35 -9.16 7.17
CA GLU A 149 11.07 -10.59 7.25
C GLU A 149 10.07 -11.02 6.16
N ASP A 150 10.00 -12.33 5.91
CA ASP A 150 8.99 -12.90 5.03
C ASP A 150 7.58 -12.57 5.52
N GLN A 151 6.69 -12.30 4.58
CA GLN A 151 5.30 -11.98 4.90
C GLN A 151 4.59 -13.20 5.49
N PRO A 152 3.80 -13.02 6.57
CA PRO A 152 3.16 -14.15 7.24
C PRO A 152 2.20 -14.89 6.29
N ALA A 153 2.03 -16.19 6.48
CA ALA A 153 1.00 -16.94 5.75
C ALA A 153 -0.39 -16.54 6.23
N GLU A 154 -1.32 -16.36 5.30
CA GLU A 154 -2.72 -16.03 5.61
C GLU A 154 -3.34 -17.13 6.47
N SER A 155 -3.94 -16.75 7.61
CA SER A 155 -4.64 -17.73 8.45
C SER A 155 -5.99 -18.10 7.85
N ALA A 156 -6.53 -19.25 8.26
CA ALA A 156 -7.83 -19.72 7.78
C ALA A 156 -8.97 -18.70 8.04
N ASP A 157 -8.93 -17.99 9.17
CA ASP A 157 -9.93 -16.96 9.49
C ASP A 157 -9.87 -15.77 8.52
N ILE A 158 -8.65 -15.33 8.17
CA ILE A 158 -8.44 -14.21 7.24
C ILE A 158 -8.88 -14.61 5.82
N ALA A 159 -8.53 -15.83 5.39
CA ALA A 159 -9.00 -16.38 4.11
C ALA A 159 -10.53 -16.46 4.05
N ARG A 160 -11.18 -16.91 5.13
CA ARG A 160 -12.64 -16.95 5.25
C ARG A 160 -13.27 -15.55 5.15
N TYR A 161 -12.65 -14.52 5.74
CA TYR A 161 -13.15 -13.14 5.61
C TYR A 161 -13.02 -12.61 4.19
N ARG A 162 -11.95 -12.97 3.49
CA ARG A 162 -11.78 -12.63 2.08
C ARG A 162 -12.88 -13.26 1.22
N GLU A 163 -13.17 -14.55 1.43
CA GLU A 163 -14.26 -15.24 0.72
C GLU A 163 -15.62 -14.61 1.03
N ALA A 164 -15.87 -14.25 2.28
CA ALA A 164 -17.09 -13.55 2.70
C ALA A 164 -17.27 -12.20 1.96
N LEU A 165 -16.21 -11.38 1.85
CA LEU A 165 -16.28 -10.13 1.09
C LEU A 165 -16.57 -10.35 -0.40
N VAL A 166 -15.90 -11.33 -1.00
CA VAL A 166 -16.14 -11.67 -2.42
C VAL A 166 -17.59 -12.11 -2.63
N SER A 167 -18.14 -12.92 -1.73
CA SER A 167 -19.56 -13.31 -1.74
C SER A 167 -20.47 -12.09 -1.61
N ALA A 168 -20.21 -11.21 -0.65
CA ALA A 168 -21.01 -10.01 -0.43
C ALA A 168 -21.03 -9.09 -1.66
N TYR A 169 -19.88 -8.85 -2.29
CA TYR A 169 -19.81 -8.04 -3.51
C TYR A 169 -20.52 -8.68 -4.69
N ALA A 170 -20.47 -10.01 -4.83
CA ALA A 170 -21.24 -10.71 -5.85
C ALA A 170 -22.76 -10.48 -5.66
N ARG A 171 -23.25 -10.54 -4.41
CA ARG A 171 -24.66 -10.25 -4.10
C ARG A 171 -25.03 -8.79 -4.40
N TYR A 172 -24.16 -7.82 -4.09
CA TYR A 172 -24.43 -6.42 -4.40
C TYR A 172 -24.45 -6.15 -5.90
N ALA A 173 -23.59 -6.80 -6.68
CA ALA A 173 -23.61 -6.71 -8.14
C ALA A 173 -24.93 -7.26 -8.71
N GLU A 174 -25.36 -8.45 -8.27
CA GLU A 174 -26.65 -9.03 -8.68
C GLU A 174 -27.84 -8.13 -8.32
N GLN A 175 -27.85 -7.56 -7.11
CA GLN A 175 -28.90 -6.62 -6.71
C GLN A 175 -28.94 -5.34 -7.55
N ALA A 176 -27.77 -4.81 -7.92
CA ALA A 176 -27.67 -3.64 -8.78
C ALA A 176 -28.21 -3.93 -10.19
N GLU A 177 -27.87 -5.09 -10.77
CA GLU A 177 -28.39 -5.52 -12.07
C GLU A 177 -29.92 -5.66 -12.06
N LEU A 178 -30.48 -6.28 -11.02
CA LEU A 178 -31.93 -6.39 -10.84
C LEU A 178 -32.58 -5.01 -10.72
N GLU A 179 -32.01 -4.08 -9.95
CA GLU A 179 -32.56 -2.73 -9.81
C GLU A 179 -32.53 -1.96 -11.15
N GLU A 180 -31.47 -2.13 -11.94
CA GLU A 180 -31.39 -1.54 -13.28
C GLU A 180 -32.43 -2.12 -14.25
N GLU A 181 -32.68 -3.43 -14.18
CA GLU A 181 -33.73 -4.10 -14.95
C GLU A 181 -35.12 -3.55 -14.59
N TYR A 182 -35.46 -3.48 -13.30
CA TYR A 182 -36.72 -2.88 -12.83
C TYR A 182 -36.88 -1.42 -13.27
N ARG A 183 -35.80 -0.63 -13.22
CA ARG A 183 -35.81 0.76 -13.71
C ARG A 183 -36.04 0.83 -15.22
N ARG A 184 -35.54 -0.13 -16.00
CA ARG A 184 -35.76 -0.22 -17.45
C ARG A 184 -37.22 -0.58 -17.76
N GLU A 185 -37.75 -1.62 -17.15
CA GLU A 185 -39.15 -2.05 -17.33
C GLU A 185 -40.14 -0.94 -16.99
N ARG A 186 -39.89 -0.19 -15.91
CA ARG A 186 -40.76 0.95 -15.52
C ARG A 186 -40.76 2.07 -16.57
N ARG A 187 -39.60 2.38 -17.16
CA ARG A 187 -39.50 3.39 -18.23
C ARG A 187 -40.21 2.94 -19.51
N GLU A 188 -40.14 1.66 -19.84
CA GLU A 188 -40.81 1.08 -21.01
C GLU A 188 -42.33 0.98 -20.81
N GLY A 189 -42.78 0.65 -19.61
CA GLY A 189 -44.21 0.60 -19.24
C GLY A 189 -44.91 1.96 -19.32
N ASP A 190 -44.26 3.03 -18.85
CA ASP A 190 -44.82 4.39 -18.88
C ASP A 190 -44.88 4.98 -20.31
N GLY A 191 -43.99 4.54 -21.22
CA GLY A 191 -43.92 5.02 -22.61
C GLY A 191 -44.91 4.37 -23.58
N SER A 192 -45.51 3.23 -23.22
CA SER A 192 -46.41 2.45 -24.10
C SER A 192 -47.89 2.84 -23.98
N SER A 193 -48.23 3.81 -23.13
CA SER A 193 -49.61 4.28 -22.86
C SER A 193 -49.97 5.62 -23.53
N SER A 194 -49.15 6.13 -24.46
CA SER A 194 -49.41 7.34 -25.25
C SER A 194 -49.74 7.01 -26.70
#